data_AF-A0A924S884-F1
#
_entry.id   AF-A0A924S884-F1
#
_cell.length_a   1.000
_cell.length_b   1.000
_cell.length_c   1.000
_cell.angle_alpha   90.00
_cell.angle_beta   90.00
_cell.angle_gamma   90.00
#
_symmetry.space_group_name_H-M   'P 1'
#
loop_
_entity.id
_entity.type
_entity.pdbx_description
1 polymer ?
#
loop_
_entity_poly.entity_id
_entity_poly.type
_entity_poly.pdbx_seq_one_letter_code
_entity_poly.pdbx_strand_id
1 'polypeptide(L)'
;MSWSERQRRMLAAMGVRLWAPAPGATATPTATPAATSGDATSGAESSAAAVAERPASASSPMPVAAPVARAPVSAPVPVPASAPVARPPAPGPARAPPAAAAAAAPAAESDPVLAERATTIATLAWGPLQDAIASCTACGLCESRRQTVFGVGHARADWMIVGEAPGEQEDLQGEPFVGPAGQLLD
;
A
#
# COMPACT_ATOMS: atom_id res chain seq x y z
N MET A 1 16.94 9.06 -21.67
CA MET A 1 16.57 8.38 -22.94
C MET A 1 15.41 9.11 -23.57
N SER A 2 15.50 9.54 -24.85
CA SER A 2 14.40 10.24 -25.53
C SER A 2 13.48 9.25 -26.25
N TRP A 3 12.19 9.29 -25.94
CA TRP A 3 11.16 8.47 -26.59
C TRP A 3 10.89 8.96 -28.00
N SER A 4 10.80 8.04 -28.97
CA SER A 4 10.39 8.37 -30.33
C SER A 4 8.92 8.79 -30.39
N GLU A 5 8.58 9.57 -31.42
CA GLU A 5 7.20 10.01 -31.66
C GLU A 5 6.23 8.83 -31.80
N ARG A 6 6.69 7.72 -32.41
CA ARG A 6 5.91 6.49 -32.54
C ARG A 6 5.58 5.87 -31.18
N GLN A 7 6.54 5.83 -30.27
CA GLN A 7 6.32 5.27 -28.93
C GLN A 7 5.36 6.15 -28.11
N ARG A 8 5.48 7.48 -28.21
CA ARG A 8 4.52 8.40 -27.55
C ARG A 8 3.09 8.19 -28.05
N ARG A 9 2.91 8.05 -29.38
CA ARG A 9 1.59 7.78 -29.96
C ARG A 9 1.02 6.43 -29.52
N MET A 10 1.85 5.40 -29.41
CA MET A 10 1.43 4.09 -28.90
C MET A 10 0.97 4.16 -27.45
N LEU A 11 1.73 4.84 -26.58
CA LEU A 11 1.36 5.02 -25.17
C LEU A 11 0.10 5.84 -25.00
N ALA A 12 -0.05 6.92 -25.78
CA ALA A 12 -1.27 7.72 -25.79
C ALA A 12 -2.49 6.90 -26.22
N ALA A 13 -2.35 6.02 -27.23
CA ALA A 13 -3.42 5.12 -27.67
C ALA A 13 -3.80 4.09 -26.59
N MET A 14 -2.87 3.70 -25.72
CA MET A 14 -3.14 2.86 -24.54
C MET A 14 -3.68 3.66 -23.34
N GLY A 15 -3.92 4.97 -23.48
CA GLY A 15 -4.41 5.83 -22.40
C GLY A 15 -3.34 6.22 -21.37
N VAL A 16 -2.07 5.89 -21.61
CA VAL A 16 -0.97 6.22 -20.71
C VAL A 16 -0.54 7.67 -20.94
N ARG A 17 -0.74 8.52 -19.93
CA ARG A 17 -0.28 9.91 -19.94
C ARG A 17 1.17 9.98 -19.50
N LEU A 18 2.05 10.38 -20.42
CA LEU A 18 3.44 10.67 -20.11
C LEU A 18 3.56 12.08 -19.54
N TRP A 19 3.99 12.19 -18.30
CA TRP A 19 4.47 13.45 -17.73
C TRP A 19 5.96 13.59 -18.03
N ALA A 20 6.38 14.76 -18.49
CA ALA A 20 7.78 15.10 -18.68
C ALA A 20 8.11 16.35 -17.87
N PRO A 21 9.21 16.38 -17.11
CA PRO A 21 9.64 17.58 -16.43
C PRO A 21 9.92 18.69 -17.46
N ALA A 22 9.67 19.93 -17.07
CA ALA A 22 9.97 21.09 -17.92
C ALA A 22 11.45 21.05 -18.34
N PRO A 23 11.77 21.37 -19.60
CA PRO A 23 13.15 21.37 -20.07
C PRO A 23 13.98 22.33 -19.20
N GLY A 24 15.03 21.81 -18.56
CA GLY A 24 15.89 22.57 -17.64
C GLY A 24 15.74 22.22 -16.16
N ALA A 25 14.71 21.45 -15.76
CA ALA A 25 14.61 20.88 -14.42
C ALA A 25 15.61 19.73 -14.24
N THR A 26 16.89 20.06 -14.14
CA THR A 26 17.91 19.12 -13.69
C THR A 26 17.87 19.09 -12.18
N ALA A 27 17.48 17.96 -11.60
CA ALA A 27 17.63 17.74 -10.18
C ALA A 27 19.14 17.76 -9.86
N THR A 28 19.62 18.88 -9.31
CA THR A 28 21.00 19.00 -8.84
C THR A 28 21.23 17.92 -7.79
N PRO A 29 22.27 17.09 -7.91
CA PRO A 29 22.55 16.06 -6.92
C PRO A 29 22.98 16.73 -5.61
N THR A 30 22.07 16.87 -4.66
CA THR A 30 22.47 17.13 -3.27
C THR A 30 23.17 15.88 -2.76
N ALA A 31 24.45 16.04 -2.41
CA ALA A 31 25.26 14.99 -1.82
C ALA A 31 24.61 14.48 -0.54
N THR A 32 24.51 13.16 -0.42
CA THR A 32 24.23 12.48 0.84
C THR A 32 25.33 12.87 1.82
N PRO A 33 25.04 13.45 3.00
CA PRO A 33 26.05 13.53 4.03
C PRO A 33 26.39 12.08 4.44
N ALA A 34 27.65 11.73 4.29
CA ALA A 34 28.19 10.44 4.70
C ALA A 34 27.81 10.17 6.16
N ALA A 35 27.25 9.00 6.42
CA ALA A 35 27.10 8.48 7.77
C ALA A 35 28.50 8.43 8.41
N THR A 36 28.77 9.34 9.35
CA THR A 36 29.92 9.23 10.22
C THR A 36 29.66 8.07 11.18
N SER A 37 30.21 6.90 10.85
CA SER A 37 30.43 5.82 11.79
C SER A 37 31.40 6.30 12.88
N GLY A 38 30.85 6.78 13.99
CA GLY A 38 31.57 6.97 15.24
C GLY A 38 31.66 5.62 15.95
N ASP A 39 32.86 5.04 15.91
CA ASP A 39 33.27 3.93 16.77
C ASP A 39 33.37 4.47 18.21
N ALA A 40 32.56 3.92 19.12
CA ALA A 40 32.70 4.14 20.56
C ALA A 40 32.56 2.80 21.27
N THR A 41 33.70 2.31 21.73
CA THR A 41 33.90 1.10 22.50
C THR A 41 33.76 1.35 24.00
N SER A 42 33.25 0.32 24.69
CA SER A 42 33.47 -0.08 26.10
C SER A 42 32.40 0.24 27.17
N GLY A 43 32.19 -0.79 28.03
CA GLY A 43 31.54 -0.76 29.36
C GLY A 43 30.12 -1.35 29.36
N ALA A 44 29.90 -2.67 29.50
CA ALA A 44 29.84 -3.44 30.77
C ALA A 44 28.83 -2.81 31.77
N GLU A 45 27.83 -3.47 32.36
CA GLU A 45 27.74 -4.84 32.89
C GLU A 45 26.26 -5.29 32.98
N SER A 46 26.00 -6.57 32.72
CA SER A 46 24.73 -7.26 32.98
C SER A 46 24.99 -8.33 34.04
N SER A 47 24.22 -8.37 35.13
CA SER A 47 24.26 -9.47 36.08
C SER A 47 22.85 -9.97 36.40
N ALA A 48 22.68 -11.27 36.19
CA ALA A 48 21.50 -12.07 36.44
C ALA A 48 21.55 -12.71 37.85
N ALA A 49 20.37 -13.05 38.38
CA ALA A 49 20.12 -14.05 39.42
C ALA A 49 18.69 -14.59 39.17
N ALA A 50 18.33 -15.87 39.27
CA ALA A 50 18.92 -17.01 39.96
C ALA A 50 18.46 -18.34 39.33
N VAL A 51 19.25 -19.39 39.56
CA VAL A 51 18.97 -20.81 39.25
C VAL A 51 18.60 -21.53 40.55
N ALA A 52 17.62 -22.44 40.53
CA ALA A 52 17.52 -23.56 41.46
C ALA A 52 16.71 -24.74 40.86
N GLU A 53 17.28 -25.94 40.89
CA GLU A 53 16.78 -27.20 40.35
C GLU A 53 16.39 -28.21 41.47
N ARG A 54 15.32 -29.01 41.21
CA ARG A 54 15.08 -30.46 41.53
C ARG A 54 14.80 -30.92 42.99
N PRO A 55 14.10 -32.08 43.26
CA PRO A 55 14.11 -33.36 42.49
C PRO A 55 12.81 -34.23 42.36
N ALA A 56 12.93 -35.27 41.50
CA ALA A 56 12.39 -36.67 41.39
C ALA A 56 11.34 -37.21 42.41
N SER A 57 10.52 -38.28 42.22
CA SER A 57 10.17 -39.28 41.18
C SER A 57 9.17 -40.31 41.80
N ALA A 58 8.28 -40.96 41.02
CA ALA A 58 7.78 -42.37 41.09
C ALA A 58 6.39 -42.53 40.38
N SER A 59 6.26 -43.08 39.15
CA SER A 59 6.24 -44.50 38.66
C SER A 59 4.91 -45.29 38.77
N SER A 60 4.16 -45.33 37.63
CA SER A 60 3.53 -46.44 36.85
C SER A 60 2.81 -47.65 37.50
N PRO A 61 1.83 -48.36 36.84
CA PRO A 61 1.86 -48.79 35.41
C PRO A 61 0.52 -48.85 34.61
N MET A 62 0.64 -49.21 33.32
CA MET A 62 -0.45 -49.48 32.35
C MET A 62 -1.12 -50.86 32.56
N PRO A 63 -2.28 -51.08 31.91
CA PRO A 63 -2.46 -52.32 31.16
C PRO A 63 -2.85 -52.09 29.69
N VAL A 64 -2.37 -53.02 28.86
CA VAL A 64 -2.56 -53.13 27.42
C VAL A 64 -3.95 -53.70 27.12
N ALA A 65 -4.68 -53.16 26.14
CA ALA A 65 -5.91 -53.76 25.62
C ALA A 65 -5.91 -53.80 24.09
N ALA A 66 -6.39 -54.94 23.58
CA ALA A 66 -6.27 -55.52 22.26
C ALA A 66 -7.15 -54.83 21.17
N PRO A 67 -7.04 -55.21 19.87
CA PRO A 67 -7.62 -54.45 18.77
C PRO A 67 -9.13 -54.74 18.63
N VAL A 68 -9.94 -53.67 18.54
CA VAL A 68 -11.39 -53.79 18.31
C VAL A 68 -11.73 -53.38 16.88
N ALA A 69 -12.50 -54.24 16.22
CA ALA A 69 -12.87 -54.21 14.82
C ALA A 69 -13.60 -52.92 14.37
N ARG A 70 -13.41 -52.55 13.09
CA ARG A 70 -14.13 -51.46 12.42
C ARG A 70 -15.62 -51.73 12.38
N ALA A 71 -16.40 -50.83 12.97
CA ALA A 71 -17.85 -50.75 12.83
C ALA A 71 -18.24 -50.16 11.44
N PRO A 72 -19.39 -50.56 10.87
CA PRO A 72 -19.81 -50.17 9.53
C PRO A 72 -20.24 -48.70 9.46
N VAL A 73 -19.99 -48.10 8.29
CA VAL A 73 -20.35 -46.72 7.95
C VAL A 73 -21.87 -46.62 7.83
N SER A 74 -22.50 -45.76 8.63
CA SER A 74 -23.93 -45.45 8.52
C SER A 74 -24.23 -44.81 7.17
N ALA A 75 -25.33 -45.26 6.56
CA ALA A 75 -25.88 -44.73 5.31
C ALA A 75 -26.22 -43.23 5.42
N PRO A 76 -26.15 -42.47 4.30
CA PRO A 76 -26.44 -41.05 4.30
C PRO A 76 -27.93 -40.78 4.54
N VAL A 77 -28.19 -39.80 5.41
CA VAL A 77 -29.53 -39.23 5.65
C VAL A 77 -30.02 -38.53 4.37
N PRO A 78 -31.25 -38.77 3.90
CA PRO A 78 -31.78 -38.08 2.72
C PRO A 78 -32.01 -36.60 3.03
N VAL A 79 -31.35 -35.74 2.27
CA VAL A 79 -31.54 -34.29 2.25
C VAL A 79 -32.87 -34.00 1.54
N PRO A 80 -33.81 -33.20 2.11
CA PRO A 80 -35.03 -32.85 1.40
C PRO A 80 -34.72 -31.98 0.18
N ALA A 81 -35.32 -32.33 -0.96
CA ALA A 81 -35.23 -31.57 -2.19
C ALA A 81 -35.82 -30.16 -1.99
N SER A 82 -34.99 -29.13 -2.17
CA SER A 82 -35.41 -27.74 -2.14
C SER A 82 -36.38 -27.45 -3.30
N ALA A 83 -37.51 -26.82 -2.98
CA ALA A 83 -38.45 -26.33 -3.98
C ALA A 83 -37.79 -25.29 -4.92
N PRO A 84 -38.19 -25.20 -6.20
CA PRO A 84 -37.63 -24.21 -7.11
C PRO A 84 -38.06 -22.81 -6.68
N VAL A 85 -37.09 -22.00 -6.26
CA VAL A 85 -37.27 -20.56 -6.09
C VAL A 85 -37.64 -19.96 -7.45
N ALA A 86 -38.81 -19.32 -7.52
CA ALA A 86 -39.24 -18.59 -8.70
C ALA A 86 -38.20 -17.51 -9.06
N ARG A 87 -37.74 -17.52 -10.31
CA ARG A 87 -36.79 -16.53 -10.83
C ARG A 87 -37.42 -15.13 -10.75
N PRO A 88 -36.79 -14.14 -10.11
CA PRO A 88 -37.28 -12.76 -10.19
C PRO A 88 -37.31 -12.31 -11.66
N PRO A 89 -38.30 -11.49 -12.07
CA PRO A 89 -38.35 -10.97 -13.43
C PRO A 89 -37.11 -10.13 -13.71
N ALA A 90 -36.63 -10.22 -14.95
CA ALA A 90 -35.44 -9.50 -15.40
C ALA A 90 -35.58 -7.99 -15.16
N PRO A 91 -34.54 -7.29 -14.68
CA PRO A 91 -34.57 -5.84 -14.63
C PRO A 91 -34.71 -5.29 -16.05
N GLY A 92 -35.66 -4.37 -16.25
CA GLY A 92 -35.81 -3.63 -17.51
C GLY A 92 -34.53 -2.86 -17.85
N PRO A 93 -34.33 -2.46 -19.11
CA PRO A 93 -33.11 -1.75 -19.51
C PRO A 93 -32.97 -0.49 -18.66
N ALA A 94 -31.94 -0.48 -17.82
CA ALA A 94 -31.54 0.70 -17.07
C ALA A 94 -31.27 1.81 -18.09
N ARG A 95 -32.05 2.89 -18.00
CA ARG A 95 -31.83 4.10 -18.78
C ARG A 95 -30.42 4.59 -18.43
N ALA A 96 -29.53 4.55 -19.42
CA ALA A 96 -28.19 5.06 -19.28
C ALA A 96 -28.23 6.49 -18.70
N PRO A 97 -27.43 6.81 -17.67
CA PRO A 97 -27.22 8.21 -17.34
C PRO A 97 -26.70 8.91 -18.61
N PRO A 98 -27.16 10.13 -18.93
CA PRO A 98 -26.54 10.86 -20.03
C PRO A 98 -25.06 10.94 -19.71
N ALA A 99 -24.24 10.49 -20.67
CA ALA A 99 -22.81 10.68 -20.65
C ALA A 99 -22.57 12.18 -20.44
N ALA A 100 -22.28 12.55 -19.19
CA ALA A 100 -21.73 13.84 -18.88
C ALA A 100 -20.45 13.90 -19.69
N ALA A 101 -20.49 14.72 -20.75
CA ALA A 101 -19.35 15.04 -21.56
C ALA A 101 -18.16 15.23 -20.62
N ALA A 102 -17.07 14.53 -20.92
CA ALA A 102 -15.76 14.89 -20.42
C ALA A 102 -15.50 16.32 -20.89
N ALA A 103 -15.99 17.28 -20.10
CA ALA A 103 -15.61 18.66 -20.18
C ALA A 103 -14.11 18.64 -19.89
N ALA A 104 -13.33 18.90 -20.93
CA ALA A 104 -11.91 19.18 -20.82
C ALA A 104 -11.72 20.07 -19.59
N ALA A 105 -10.92 19.59 -18.64
CA ALA A 105 -10.50 20.41 -17.51
C ALA A 105 -9.98 21.72 -18.09
N PRO A 106 -10.61 22.88 -17.80
CA PRO A 106 -10.08 24.15 -18.26
C PRO A 106 -8.70 24.28 -17.64
N ALA A 107 -7.72 24.69 -18.46
CA ALA A 107 -6.38 25.01 -18.00
C ALA A 107 -6.52 25.92 -16.77
N ALA A 108 -6.05 25.42 -15.62
CA ALA A 108 -6.22 26.05 -14.33
C ALA A 108 -5.67 27.48 -14.36
N GLU A 109 -6.56 28.47 -14.25
CA GLU A 109 -6.16 29.79 -13.77
C GLU A 109 -5.57 29.58 -12.37
N SER A 110 -4.29 29.89 -12.22
CA SER A 110 -3.51 29.47 -11.06
C SER A 110 -3.92 30.28 -9.84
N ASP A 111 -4.46 29.62 -8.82
CA ASP A 111 -4.64 30.21 -7.49
C ASP A 111 -3.25 30.66 -6.98
N PRO A 112 -3.03 31.96 -6.70
CA PRO A 112 -1.72 32.47 -6.30
C PRO A 112 -1.21 31.81 -5.01
N VAL A 113 -2.11 31.40 -4.12
CA VAL A 113 -1.74 30.69 -2.87
C VAL A 113 -1.21 29.29 -3.18
N LEU A 114 -1.80 28.61 -4.16
CA LEU A 114 -1.36 27.29 -4.58
C LEU A 114 0.00 27.37 -5.29
N ALA A 115 0.22 28.41 -6.09
CA ALA A 115 1.47 28.65 -6.79
C ALA A 115 2.65 28.94 -5.83
N GLU A 116 2.43 29.76 -4.81
CA GLU A 116 3.45 30.04 -3.80
C GLU A 116 3.77 28.80 -2.98
N ARG A 117 2.74 28.04 -2.55
CA ARG A 117 2.96 26.77 -1.85
C ARG A 117 3.74 25.76 -2.68
N ALA A 118 3.45 25.66 -3.98
CA ALA A 118 4.18 24.79 -4.89
C ALA A 118 5.67 25.19 -5.01
N THR A 119 5.95 26.50 -5.03
CA THR A 119 7.32 27.02 -5.05
C THR A 119 8.08 26.65 -3.77
N THR A 120 7.44 26.81 -2.61
CA THR A 120 8.03 26.39 -1.32
C THR A 120 8.33 24.89 -1.30
N ILE A 121 7.35 24.05 -1.68
CA ILE A 121 7.50 22.59 -1.73
C ILE A 121 8.65 22.17 -2.64
N ALA A 122 8.80 22.81 -3.80
CA ALA A 122 9.85 22.48 -4.77
C ALA A 122 11.29 22.70 -4.26
N THR A 123 11.47 23.45 -3.18
CA THR A 123 12.79 23.71 -2.56
C THR A 123 13.10 22.82 -1.36
N LEU A 124 12.15 22.03 -0.88
CA LEU A 124 12.35 21.16 0.29
C LEU A 124 13.21 19.94 -0.05
N ALA A 125 14.10 19.58 0.88
CA ALA A 125 14.75 18.28 0.87
C ALA A 125 13.76 17.17 1.29
N TRP A 126 14.09 15.91 1.01
CA TRP A 126 13.19 14.76 1.23
C TRP A 126 12.68 14.61 2.67
N GLY A 127 13.56 14.74 3.68
CA GLY A 127 13.14 14.67 5.09
C GLY A 127 12.14 15.77 5.46
N PRO A 128 12.48 17.06 5.29
CA PRO A 128 11.55 18.16 5.51
C PRO A 128 10.25 18.07 4.69
N LEU A 129 10.31 17.54 3.46
CA LEU A 129 9.12 17.30 2.64
C LEU A 129 8.21 16.24 3.27
N GLN A 130 8.78 15.15 3.77
CA GLN A 130 8.03 14.09 4.46
C GLN A 130 7.36 14.63 5.74
N ASP A 131 8.08 15.43 6.53
CA ASP A 131 7.54 16.08 7.74
C ASP A 131 6.40 17.06 7.42
N ALA A 132 6.56 17.86 6.36
CA ALA A 132 5.53 18.79 5.88
C ALA A 132 4.26 18.07 5.41
N ILE A 133 4.41 16.89 4.79
CA ILE A 133 3.27 16.07 4.36
C ILE A 133 2.59 15.43 5.57
N ALA A 134 3.35 14.84 6.50
CA ALA A 134 2.79 14.21 7.70
C ALA A 134 1.92 15.18 8.51
N SER A 135 2.33 16.44 8.58
CA SER A 135 1.64 17.50 9.30
C SER A 135 0.58 18.26 8.47
N CYS A 136 0.35 17.91 7.21
CA CYS A 136 -0.47 18.71 6.29
C CYS A 136 -1.96 18.71 6.64
N THR A 137 -2.52 19.91 6.91
CA THR A 137 -3.95 20.13 7.20
C THR A 137 -4.64 20.98 6.13
N ALA A 138 -4.10 21.03 4.91
CA ALA A 138 -4.55 21.97 3.88
C ALA A 138 -5.89 21.63 3.21
N CYS A 139 -6.48 20.45 3.48
CA CYS A 139 -7.78 20.04 2.96
C CYS A 139 -8.45 19.03 3.90
N GLY A 140 -9.76 18.81 3.76
CA GLY A 140 -10.54 17.95 4.65
C GLY A 140 -10.12 16.48 4.71
N LEU A 141 -9.29 15.99 3.78
CA LEU A 141 -8.75 14.62 3.83
C LEU A 141 -7.88 14.37 5.08
N CYS A 142 -7.35 15.43 5.71
CA CYS A 142 -6.60 15.29 6.96
C CYS A 142 -7.46 14.85 8.13
N GLU A 143 -8.78 15.01 8.05
CA GLU A 143 -9.71 14.70 9.14
C GLU A 143 -10.06 13.21 9.20
N SER A 144 -10.04 12.52 8.05
CA SER A 144 -10.46 11.11 7.95
C SER A 144 -9.31 10.11 7.84
N ARG A 145 -8.12 10.54 7.39
CA ARG A 145 -6.95 9.66 7.24
C ARG A 145 -6.41 9.22 8.60
N ARG A 146 -5.87 8.02 8.68
CA ARG A 146 -5.11 7.57 9.88
C ARG A 146 -3.71 8.15 9.88
N GLN A 147 -3.08 8.20 8.71
CA GLN A 147 -1.78 8.82 8.50
C GLN A 147 -1.62 9.24 7.04
N THR A 148 -0.55 9.95 6.72
CA THR A 148 -0.22 10.19 5.32
C THR A 148 0.57 9.03 4.74
N VAL A 149 0.24 8.64 3.52
CA VAL A 149 1.04 7.68 2.76
C VAL A 149 2.03 8.46 1.90
N PHE A 150 3.30 8.45 2.29
CA PHE A 150 4.36 9.07 1.51
C PHE A 150 4.85 8.12 0.40
N GLY A 151 5.60 8.63 -0.57
CA GLY A 151 6.20 7.79 -1.60
C GLY A 151 7.36 6.95 -1.06
N VAL A 152 7.54 5.75 -1.61
CA VAL A 152 8.71 4.89 -1.34
C VAL A 152 9.53 4.69 -2.62
N GLY A 153 10.81 4.43 -2.44
CA GLY A 153 11.73 4.14 -3.53
C GLY A 153 13.02 4.94 -3.47
N HIS A 154 13.84 4.79 -4.52
CA HIS A 154 15.12 5.47 -4.60
C HIS A 154 14.91 6.96 -4.97
N ALA A 155 15.49 7.87 -4.19
CA ALA A 155 15.38 9.32 -4.40
C ALA A 155 15.93 9.81 -5.77
N ARG A 156 16.70 8.96 -6.46
CA ARG A 156 17.22 9.21 -7.82
C ARG A 156 16.72 8.19 -8.84
N ALA A 157 15.53 7.63 -8.63
CA ALA A 157 14.95 6.72 -9.62
C ALA A 157 14.72 7.46 -10.95
N ASP A 158 15.00 6.79 -12.08
CA ASP A 158 14.69 7.32 -13.42
C ASP A 158 13.18 7.34 -13.69
N TRP A 159 12.41 6.56 -12.92
CA TRP A 159 10.98 6.38 -13.05
C TRP A 159 10.28 6.65 -11.74
N MET A 160 9.17 7.38 -11.81
CA MET A 160 8.26 7.62 -10.70
C MET A 160 6.86 7.18 -11.14
N ILE A 161 6.24 6.32 -10.34
CA ILE A 161 4.87 5.86 -10.56
C ILE A 161 3.97 6.64 -9.60
N VAL A 162 2.95 7.30 -10.15
CA VAL A 162 1.97 8.06 -9.38
C VAL A 162 0.61 7.42 -9.58
N GLY A 163 0.07 6.87 -8.50
CA GLY A 163 -1.24 6.24 -8.48
C GLY A 163 -2.36 7.23 -8.15
N GLU A 164 -3.50 6.68 -7.77
CA GLU A 164 -4.61 7.42 -7.18
C GLU A 164 -4.38 7.69 -5.67
N ALA A 165 -5.40 8.23 -4.99
CA ALA A 165 -5.35 8.44 -3.55
C ALA A 165 -5.16 7.11 -2.80
N PRO A 166 -4.48 7.11 -1.63
CA PRO A 166 -4.26 5.90 -0.86
C PRO A 166 -5.59 5.24 -0.44
N GLY A 167 -5.65 3.92 -0.56
CA GLY A 167 -6.76 3.11 -0.07
C GLY A 167 -6.64 2.81 1.42
N GLU A 168 -7.55 1.96 1.92
CA GLU A 168 -7.59 1.58 3.33
C GLU A 168 -6.30 0.87 3.78
N GLN A 169 -5.79 -0.05 2.98
CA GLN A 169 -4.62 -0.85 3.34
C GLN A 169 -3.34 -0.02 3.30
N GLU A 170 -3.25 0.95 2.37
CA GLU A 170 -2.18 1.94 2.30
C GLU A 170 -2.25 2.89 3.51
N ASP A 171 -3.42 3.47 3.83
CA ASP A 171 -3.59 4.35 5.01
C ASP A 171 -3.28 3.63 6.33
N LEU A 172 -3.62 2.35 6.45
CA LEU A 172 -3.28 1.54 7.61
C LEU A 172 -1.76 1.34 7.79
N GLN A 173 -1.04 1.11 6.70
CA GLN A 173 0.38 0.75 6.73
C GLN A 173 1.33 1.94 6.54
N GLY A 174 0.83 3.05 5.98
CA GLY A 174 1.65 4.21 5.63
C GLY A 174 2.52 4.01 4.40
N GLU A 175 2.29 2.92 3.64
CA GLU A 175 3.09 2.52 2.48
C GLU A 175 2.20 2.47 1.22
N PRO A 176 2.65 3.02 0.07
CA PRO A 176 1.83 3.04 -1.14
C PRO A 176 1.85 1.67 -1.84
N PHE A 177 0.78 1.37 -2.59
CA PHE A 177 0.67 0.15 -3.40
C PHE A 177 0.85 -1.17 -2.63
N VAL A 178 0.28 -1.27 -1.42
CA VAL A 178 0.29 -2.51 -0.62
C VAL A 178 -1.01 -3.31 -0.72
N GLY A 179 -2.06 -2.73 -1.33
CA GLY A 179 -3.33 -3.39 -1.61
C GLY A 179 -3.31 -4.25 -2.89
N PRO A 180 -4.48 -4.77 -3.31
CA PRO A 180 -4.58 -5.65 -4.48
C PRO A 180 -4.07 -5.03 -5.79
N ALA A 181 -4.26 -3.72 -5.96
CA ALA A 181 -3.75 -3.01 -7.14
C ALA A 181 -2.21 -2.94 -7.16
N GLY A 182 -1.59 -2.86 -5.99
CA GLY A 182 -0.13 -2.89 -5.85
C GLY A 182 0.47 -4.26 -6.11
N GLN A 183 -0.21 -5.33 -5.68
CA GLN A 183 0.19 -6.72 -6.01
C GLN A 183 0.15 -7.02 -7.51
N LEU A 184 -0.64 -6.26 -8.29
CA LEU A 184 -0.66 -6.34 -9.76
C LEU A 184 0.44 -5.50 -10.41
N LEU A 185 1.02 -4.55 -9.66
CA LEU A 185 2.11 -3.68 -10.12
C LEU A 185 3.49 -4.31 -9.87
N ASP A 186 3.61 -5.12 -8.82
CA ASP A 186 4.80 -5.91 -8.46
C ASP A 186 5.20 -6.94 -9.55
#